data_AF-A0A367ZSC1-F1
#
_entry.id   AF-A0A367ZSC1-F1
#
_cell.length_a   1.000
_cell.length_b   1.000
_cell.length_c   1.000
_cell.angle_alpha   90.00
_cell.angle_beta   90.00
_cell.angle_gamma   90.00
#
_symmetry.space_group_name_H-M   'P 1'
#
loop_
_entity.id
_entity.type
_entity.pdbx_description
1 polymer ?
#
loop_
_entity_poly.entity_id
_entity_poly.type
_entity_poly.pdbx_seq_one_letter_code
_entity_poly.pdbx_strand_id
1 'polypeptide(L)'
;MARFSGTTHRFAGTPSEPIFTGEAGIEALEAERRSLETQQKSLSQELREALARASKAEHAAIEARYLERGNALRRALQELEARLVAVRGVPGRPGLTTDLVIVPQVEQILQDLRTVIQRMASRHAGPIFDISGFLLPPDAAFDTRILLEGRNYRWWADGSDPEAGDLAFMEQARLYLAFQNLGWSPIPVGAVDGREESLEILEQVTQGK
;
A
#
# COMPACT_ATOMS: atom_id res chain seq x y z
N MET A 1 -3.11 -9.81 2.79
CA MET A 1 -2.57 -8.47 2.46
C MET A 1 -1.33 -8.21 3.28
N ALA A 2 -0.30 -7.64 2.66
CA ALA A 2 0.89 -7.20 3.36
C ALA A 2 0.56 -5.91 4.14
N ARG A 3 0.70 -5.93 5.46
CA ARG A 3 0.37 -4.77 6.31
C ARG A 3 1.58 -3.86 6.45
N PHE A 4 1.40 -2.55 6.20
CA PHE A 4 2.46 -1.59 6.48
C PHE A 4 2.72 -1.50 7.98
N SER A 5 3.99 -1.58 8.37
CA SER A 5 4.47 -1.43 9.74
C SER A 5 4.98 -0.01 9.95
N GLY A 6 4.35 0.76 10.84
CA GLY A 6 4.80 2.11 11.20
C GLY A 6 6.16 2.12 11.91
N THR A 7 6.54 1.02 12.56
CA THR A 7 7.82 0.89 13.28
C THR A 7 8.99 0.65 12.33
N THR A 8 8.79 -0.18 11.31
CA THR A 8 9.85 -0.54 10.36
C THR A 8 9.80 0.26 9.08
N HIS A 9 8.69 0.97 8.82
CA HIS A 9 8.38 1.62 7.56
C HIS A 9 8.46 0.66 6.36
N ARG A 10 7.99 -0.58 6.55
CA ARG A 10 8.01 -1.67 5.56
C ARG A 10 6.68 -2.42 5.52
N PHE A 11 6.43 -3.12 4.43
CA PHE A 11 5.26 -3.99 4.28
C PHE A 11 5.58 -5.39 4.79
N ALA A 12 4.80 -5.88 5.75
CA ALA A 12 4.95 -7.20 6.36
C ALA A 12 4.77 -8.31 5.32
N GLY A 13 5.59 -9.36 5.40
CA GLY A 13 5.58 -10.49 4.48
C GLY A 13 6.17 -10.18 3.10
N THR A 14 6.80 -9.02 2.90
CA THR A 14 7.41 -8.65 1.61
C THR A 14 8.94 -8.73 1.65
N PRO A 15 9.62 -8.72 0.49
CA PRO A 15 11.08 -8.70 0.44
C PRO A 15 11.73 -7.54 1.22
N SER A 16 11.02 -6.44 1.41
CA SER A 16 11.52 -5.26 2.13
C SER A 16 11.41 -5.37 3.65
N GLU A 17 10.77 -6.42 4.18
CA GLU A 17 10.62 -6.63 5.62
C GLU A 17 11.91 -7.17 6.27
N PRO A 18 12.46 -6.50 7.29
CA PRO A 18 13.62 -7.00 8.03
C PRO A 18 13.28 -8.21 8.91
N ILE A 19 14.28 -9.04 9.15
CA ILE A 19 14.22 -10.24 9.97
C ILE A 19 15.10 -10.03 11.21
N PHE A 20 14.45 -9.78 12.35
CA PHE A 20 15.17 -9.44 13.59
C PHE A 20 15.88 -10.62 14.25
N THR A 21 15.56 -11.85 13.85
CA THR A 21 16.25 -13.07 14.33
C THR A 21 17.58 -13.33 13.62
N GLY A 22 17.97 -12.47 12.66
CA GLY A 22 19.24 -12.58 11.95
C GLY A 22 19.38 -13.87 11.15
N GLU A 23 20.50 -14.58 11.31
CA GLU A 23 20.80 -15.83 10.59
C GLU A 23 19.74 -16.91 10.82
N ALA A 24 19.22 -17.07 12.03
CA ALA A 24 18.20 -18.06 12.32
C ALA A 24 16.92 -17.86 11.48
N GLY A 25 16.57 -16.60 11.20
CA GLY A 25 15.46 -16.30 10.32
C GLY A 25 15.79 -16.48 8.83
N ILE A 26 17.04 -16.26 8.42
CA ILE A 26 17.51 -16.59 7.07
C ILE A 26 17.44 -18.11 6.84
N GLU A 27 17.90 -18.91 7.80
CA GLU A 27 17.81 -20.38 7.75
C GLU A 27 16.37 -20.87 7.64
N ALA A 28 15.44 -20.21 8.35
CA ALA A 28 14.01 -20.51 8.24
C ALA A 28 13.46 -20.23 6.83
N LEU A 29 13.83 -19.10 6.22
CA LEU A 29 13.46 -18.80 4.83
C LEU A 29 14.08 -19.80 3.84
N GLU A 30 15.31 -20.27 4.07
CA GLU A 30 15.92 -21.29 3.21
C GLU A 30 15.28 -22.67 3.39
N ALA A 31 14.83 -23.01 4.60
CA ALA A 31 14.04 -24.22 4.84
C ALA A 31 12.69 -24.13 4.12
N GLU A 32 12.02 -22.98 4.16
CA GLU A 32 10.80 -22.72 3.41
C GLU A 32 11.02 -22.82 1.90
N ARG A 33 12.11 -22.25 1.37
CA ARG A 33 12.45 -22.34 -0.05
C ARG A 33 12.63 -23.79 -0.49
N ARG A 34 13.38 -24.57 0.27
CA ARG A 34 13.57 -26.02 0.02
C ARG A 34 12.26 -26.80 0.07
N SER A 35 11.35 -26.42 0.98
CA SER A 35 10.01 -27.01 1.04
C SER A 35 9.20 -26.71 -0.22
N LEU A 36 9.17 -25.45 -0.67
CA LEU A 36 8.47 -25.04 -1.89
C LEU A 36 9.08 -25.67 -3.16
N GLU A 37 10.41 -25.76 -3.25
CA GLU A 37 11.10 -26.46 -4.34
C GLU A 37 10.73 -27.95 -4.38
N THR A 38 10.62 -28.59 -3.21
CA THR A 38 10.17 -29.98 -3.10
C THR A 38 8.73 -30.14 -3.59
N GLN A 39 7.83 -29.26 -3.17
CA GLN A 39 6.44 -29.24 -3.63
C GLN A 39 6.32 -29.01 -5.14
N GLN A 40 7.15 -28.13 -5.70
CA GLN A 40 7.16 -27.89 -7.14
C GLN A 40 7.61 -29.13 -7.91
N LYS A 41 8.61 -29.85 -7.40
CA LYS A 41 9.10 -31.11 -8.00
C LYS A 41 8.06 -32.23 -7.90
N SER A 42 7.31 -32.32 -6.80
CA SER A 42 6.26 -33.34 -6.62
C SER A 42 5.01 -33.08 -7.46
N LEU A 43 4.76 -31.83 -7.85
CA LEU A 43 3.54 -31.41 -8.55
C LEU A 43 3.25 -32.24 -9.81
N SER A 44 4.27 -32.57 -10.60
CA SER A 44 4.12 -33.37 -11.83
C SER A 44 3.78 -34.83 -11.54
N GLN A 45 4.24 -35.38 -10.42
CA GLN A 45 3.85 -36.71 -9.97
C GLN A 45 2.40 -36.71 -9.45
N GLU A 46 2.04 -35.72 -8.63
CA GLU A 46 0.67 -35.52 -8.14
C GLU A 46 -0.34 -35.41 -9.29
N LEU A 47 0.01 -34.70 -10.37
CA LEU A 47 -0.82 -34.60 -11.56
C LEU A 47 -1.06 -35.96 -12.23
N ARG A 48 0.01 -36.76 -12.43
CA ARG A 48 -0.10 -38.09 -13.05
C ARG A 48 -1.00 -39.01 -12.22
N GLU A 49 -0.83 -38.99 -10.91
CA GLU A 49 -1.64 -39.79 -9.98
C GLU A 49 -3.11 -39.34 -9.97
N ALA A 50 -3.36 -38.02 -10.02
CA ALA A 50 -4.71 -37.47 -10.08
C ALA A 50 -5.42 -37.82 -11.40
N LEU A 51 -4.74 -37.68 -12.55
CA LEU A 51 -5.31 -38.03 -13.86
C LEU A 51 -5.59 -39.52 -14.02
N ALA A 52 -4.74 -40.39 -13.44
CA ALA A 52 -4.92 -41.84 -13.49
C ALA A 52 -6.18 -42.32 -12.74
N ARG A 53 -6.65 -41.56 -11.74
CA ARG A 53 -7.83 -41.89 -10.92
C ARG A 53 -9.10 -41.18 -11.37
N ALA A 54 -8.99 -40.24 -12.30
CA ALA A 54 -10.08 -39.35 -12.71
C ALA A 54 -10.71 -39.78 -14.04
N SER A 55 -12.00 -39.48 -14.19
CA SER A 55 -12.70 -39.66 -15.45
C SER A 55 -12.30 -38.60 -16.49
N LYS A 56 -12.53 -38.88 -17.78
CA LYS A 56 -12.21 -37.96 -18.88
C LYS A 56 -12.89 -36.58 -18.74
N ALA A 57 -14.06 -36.52 -18.09
CA ALA A 57 -14.77 -35.27 -17.84
C ALA A 57 -14.08 -34.40 -16.77
N GLU A 58 -13.30 -35.00 -15.86
CA GLU A 58 -12.64 -34.31 -14.74
C GLU A 58 -11.21 -33.85 -15.08
N HIS A 59 -10.61 -34.36 -16.17
CA HIS A 59 -9.23 -34.09 -16.56
C HIS A 59 -8.96 -32.59 -16.73
N ALA A 60 -9.83 -31.87 -17.43
CA ALA A 60 -9.66 -30.43 -17.66
C ALA A 60 -9.64 -29.62 -16.35
N ALA A 61 -10.45 -29.98 -15.36
CA ALA A 61 -10.47 -29.31 -14.07
C ALA A 61 -9.21 -29.60 -13.24
N ILE A 62 -8.69 -30.84 -13.33
CA ILE A 62 -7.44 -31.23 -12.67
C ILE A 62 -6.25 -30.49 -13.29
N GLU A 63 -6.18 -30.40 -14.61
CA GLU A 63 -5.14 -29.65 -15.32
C GLU A 63 -5.18 -28.16 -14.98
N ALA A 64 -6.37 -27.54 -14.94
CA ALA A 64 -6.52 -26.14 -14.53
C ALA A 64 -5.99 -25.90 -13.11
N ARG A 65 -6.35 -26.76 -12.15
CA ARG A 65 -5.84 -26.69 -10.76
C ARG A 65 -4.33 -26.89 -10.68
N TYR A 66 -3.77 -27.80 -11.48
CA TYR A 66 -2.33 -28.00 -11.56
C TYR A 66 -1.61 -26.74 -12.05
N LEU A 67 -2.12 -26.11 -13.12
CA LEU A 67 -1.54 -24.87 -13.65
C LEU A 67 -1.64 -23.73 -12.64
N GLU A 68 -2.79 -23.58 -11.98
CA GLU A 68 -2.98 -22.59 -10.91
C GLU A 68 -1.98 -22.79 -9.77
N ARG A 69 -1.89 -24.02 -9.24
CA ARG A 69 -0.96 -24.34 -8.14
C ARG A 69 0.50 -24.20 -8.56
N GLY A 70 0.85 -24.60 -9.78
CA GLY A 70 2.19 -24.42 -10.34
C GLY A 70 2.56 -22.94 -10.51
N ASN A 71 1.62 -22.11 -10.93
CA ASN A 71 1.80 -20.65 -10.99
C ASN A 71 1.96 -20.05 -9.59
N ALA A 72 1.15 -20.46 -8.62
CA ALA A 72 1.23 -19.99 -7.25
C ALA A 72 2.58 -20.35 -6.60
N LEU A 73 3.03 -21.60 -6.75
CA LEU A 73 4.34 -22.05 -6.24
C LEU A 73 5.50 -21.27 -6.87
N ARG A 74 5.46 -21.02 -8.19
CA ARG A 74 6.48 -20.22 -8.87
C ARG A 74 6.55 -18.80 -8.34
N ARG A 75 5.39 -18.15 -8.12
CA ARG A 75 5.33 -16.80 -7.55
C ARG A 75 5.89 -16.78 -6.13
N ALA A 76 5.47 -17.73 -5.28
CA ALA A 76 5.97 -17.84 -3.91
C ALA A 76 7.49 -18.05 -3.85
N LEU A 77 8.04 -18.90 -4.73
CA LEU A 77 9.49 -19.10 -4.83
C LEU A 77 10.21 -17.81 -5.24
N GLN A 78 9.71 -17.12 -6.27
CA GLN A 78 10.30 -15.86 -6.74
C GLN A 78 10.29 -14.78 -5.64
N GLU A 79 9.19 -14.65 -4.91
CA GLU A 79 9.07 -13.72 -3.78
C GLU A 79 10.06 -14.07 -2.65
N LEU A 80 10.17 -15.35 -2.32
CA LEU A 80 11.06 -15.84 -1.27
C LEU A 80 12.55 -15.69 -1.65
N GLU A 81 12.90 -15.92 -2.91
CA GLU A 81 14.24 -15.66 -3.45
C GLU A 81 14.59 -14.18 -3.39
N ALA A 82 13.68 -13.30 -3.83
CA ALA A 82 13.87 -11.86 -3.72
C ALA A 82 14.07 -11.42 -2.26
N ARG A 83 13.31 -12.01 -1.34
CA ARG A 83 13.45 -11.77 0.10
C ARG A 83 14.80 -12.25 0.63
N LEU A 84 15.25 -13.44 0.27
CA LEU A 84 16.56 -13.98 0.67
C LEU A 84 17.72 -13.09 0.18
N VAL A 85 17.61 -12.56 -1.05
CA VAL A 85 18.58 -11.59 -1.58
C VAL A 85 18.57 -10.31 -0.76
N ALA A 86 17.39 -9.77 -0.45
CA ALA A 86 17.25 -8.52 0.31
C ALA A 86 17.84 -8.60 1.72
N VAL A 87 17.55 -9.67 2.47
CA VAL A 87 18.00 -9.83 3.86
C VAL A 87 19.48 -10.19 4.00
N ARG A 88 20.13 -10.58 2.90
CA ARG A 88 21.58 -10.77 2.78
C ARG A 88 22.30 -9.55 2.23
N GLY A 89 21.55 -8.54 1.79
CA GLY A 89 22.08 -7.35 1.10
C GLY A 89 22.83 -6.37 2.00
N VAL A 90 22.78 -6.53 3.33
CA VAL A 90 23.49 -5.67 4.29
C VAL A 90 24.71 -6.40 4.88
N PRO A 91 25.94 -6.03 4.49
CA PRO A 91 27.15 -6.66 5.01
C PRO A 91 27.26 -6.59 6.54
N GLY A 92 27.53 -7.74 7.18
CA GLY A 92 27.74 -7.84 8.63
C GLY A 92 26.48 -7.66 9.48
N ARG A 93 25.29 -7.53 8.88
CA ARG A 93 24.01 -7.41 9.58
C ARG A 93 22.94 -8.30 8.92
N PRO A 94 23.03 -9.62 9.11
CA PRO A 94 22.08 -10.56 8.52
C PRO A 94 20.65 -10.25 8.99
N GLY A 95 19.69 -10.38 8.08
CA GLY A 95 18.28 -10.12 8.36
C GLY A 95 17.87 -8.65 8.11
N LEU A 96 18.80 -7.70 8.05
CA LEU A 96 18.47 -6.33 7.70
C LEU A 96 18.34 -6.17 6.18
N THR A 97 17.39 -5.32 5.78
CA THR A 97 17.13 -4.93 4.39
C THR A 97 17.51 -3.47 4.19
N THR A 98 18.11 -3.13 3.06
CA THR A 98 18.39 -1.72 2.72
C THR A 98 17.12 -0.96 2.38
N ASP A 99 17.19 0.38 2.41
CA ASP A 99 16.07 1.23 1.96
C ASP A 99 15.76 1.03 0.47
N LEU A 100 16.73 0.61 -0.34
CA LEU A 100 16.53 0.39 -1.77
C LEU A 100 15.53 -0.74 -2.07
N VAL A 101 15.34 -1.68 -1.16
CA VAL A 101 14.43 -2.84 -1.36
C VAL A 101 12.95 -2.40 -1.37
N ILE A 102 12.61 -1.26 -0.77
CA ILE A 102 11.24 -0.74 -0.80
C ILE A 102 10.91 0.00 -2.12
N VAL A 103 11.92 0.41 -2.90
CA VAL A 103 11.72 1.28 -4.08
C VAL A 103 10.72 0.69 -5.07
N PRO A 104 10.79 -0.59 -5.47
CA PRO A 104 9.82 -1.16 -6.40
C PRO A 104 8.38 -1.13 -5.87
N GLN A 105 8.20 -1.24 -4.55
CA GLN A 105 6.88 -1.18 -3.91
C GLN A 105 6.33 0.25 -3.95
N VAL A 106 7.19 1.24 -3.69
CA VAL A 106 6.82 2.67 -3.80
C VAL A 106 6.47 3.01 -5.24
N GLU A 107 7.25 2.55 -6.22
CA GLU A 107 6.97 2.75 -7.64
C GLU A 107 5.63 2.15 -8.07
N GLN A 108 5.31 0.95 -7.60
CA GLN A 108 4.01 0.31 -7.85
C GLN A 108 2.86 1.15 -7.26
N ILE A 109 2.97 1.58 -6.00
CA ILE A 109 1.96 2.42 -5.34
C ILE A 109 1.76 3.72 -6.13
N LEU A 110 2.84 4.37 -6.55
CA LEU A 110 2.76 5.60 -7.36
C LEU A 110 2.08 5.35 -8.70
N GLN A 111 2.36 4.21 -9.34
CA GLN A 111 1.74 3.84 -10.60
C GLN A 111 0.24 3.54 -10.47
N ASP A 112 -0.16 2.88 -9.38
CA ASP A 112 -1.57 2.62 -9.07
C ASP A 112 -2.32 3.93 -8.82
N LEU A 113 -1.75 4.84 -8.01
CA LEU A 113 -2.32 6.17 -7.77
C LEU A 113 -2.44 6.99 -9.06
N ARG A 114 -1.43 6.98 -9.93
CA ARG A 114 -1.52 7.64 -11.26
C ARG A 114 -2.66 7.07 -12.09
N THR A 115 -2.83 5.76 -12.07
CA THR A 115 -3.91 5.09 -12.82
C THR A 115 -5.28 5.50 -12.28
N VAL A 116 -5.44 5.59 -10.96
CA VAL A 116 -6.67 6.11 -10.32
C VAL A 116 -6.94 7.54 -10.76
N ILE A 117 -5.96 8.44 -10.65
CA ILE A 117 -6.10 9.85 -11.04
C ILE A 117 -6.48 9.97 -12.52
N GLN A 118 -5.84 9.20 -13.41
CA GLN A 118 -6.17 9.20 -14.83
C GLN A 118 -7.59 8.73 -15.12
N ARG A 119 -8.08 7.71 -14.40
CA ARG A 119 -9.47 7.23 -14.53
C ARG A 119 -10.49 8.20 -13.96
N MET A 120 -10.16 8.88 -12.86
CA MET A 120 -10.98 9.97 -12.34
C MET A 120 -11.06 11.13 -13.35
N ALA A 121 -9.91 11.50 -13.95
CA ALA A 121 -9.83 12.62 -14.89
C ALA A 121 -10.56 12.36 -16.21
N SER A 122 -10.72 11.10 -16.62
CA SER A 122 -11.51 10.75 -17.81
C SER A 122 -13.01 10.77 -17.57
N ARG A 123 -13.46 10.68 -16.31
CA ARG A 123 -14.87 10.70 -15.90
C ARG A 123 -15.36 12.09 -15.51
N HIS A 124 -14.47 12.94 -15.01
CA HIS A 124 -14.79 14.28 -14.54
C HIS A 124 -14.09 15.34 -15.38
N ALA A 125 -14.82 16.37 -15.81
CA ALA A 125 -14.22 17.51 -16.50
C ALA A 125 -13.58 18.46 -15.48
N GLY A 126 -12.26 18.46 -15.36
CA GLY A 126 -11.54 19.44 -14.54
C GLY A 126 -10.29 18.90 -13.84
N PRO A 127 -9.60 19.77 -13.08
CA PRO A 127 -8.47 19.37 -12.25
C PRO A 127 -8.91 18.49 -11.07
N ILE A 128 -8.09 17.52 -10.71
CA ILE A 128 -8.26 16.71 -9.51
C ILE A 128 -7.39 17.28 -8.40
N PHE A 129 -7.99 17.53 -7.25
CA PHE A 129 -7.29 17.98 -6.05
C PHE A 129 -7.22 16.84 -5.03
N ASP A 130 -6.01 16.52 -4.59
CA ASP A 130 -5.84 15.66 -3.43
C ASP A 130 -6.18 16.46 -2.17
N ILE A 131 -7.27 16.04 -1.50
CA ILE A 131 -7.71 16.62 -0.22
C ILE A 131 -7.33 15.76 0.98
N SER A 132 -6.57 14.67 0.78
CA SER A 132 -6.18 13.76 1.86
C SER A 132 -5.36 14.44 2.95
N GLY A 133 -4.55 15.45 2.60
CA GLY A 133 -3.85 16.30 3.57
C GLY A 133 -4.77 17.13 4.48
N PHE A 134 -6.03 17.31 4.10
CA PHE A 134 -7.05 17.93 4.95
C PHE A 134 -7.81 16.92 5.82
N LEU A 135 -7.58 15.60 5.64
CA LEU A 135 -8.14 14.56 6.49
C LEU A 135 -7.30 14.42 7.79
N LEU A 136 -7.97 14.07 8.89
CA LEU A 136 -7.35 14.03 10.21
C LEU A 136 -6.53 12.76 10.48
N PRO A 137 -5.40 12.89 11.20
CA PRO A 137 -4.90 11.85 12.07
C PRO A 137 -5.86 11.66 13.27
N PRO A 138 -6.07 10.42 13.75
CA PRO A 138 -7.01 10.13 14.84
C PRO A 138 -6.66 10.79 16.20
N ASP A 139 -5.40 11.20 16.42
CA ASP A 139 -4.91 11.74 17.69
C ASP A 139 -4.49 13.22 17.63
N ALA A 140 -5.02 13.97 16.66
CA ALA A 140 -4.56 15.32 16.41
C ALA A 140 -5.12 16.32 17.46
N ALA A 141 -4.24 17.04 18.14
CA ALA A 141 -4.57 18.13 19.06
C ALA A 141 -4.35 19.49 18.40
N PHE A 142 -5.19 20.47 18.70
CA PHE A 142 -5.10 21.84 18.19
C PHE A 142 -4.88 22.85 19.32
N ASP A 143 -4.21 23.96 19.00
CA ASP A 143 -4.01 25.10 19.89
C ASP A 143 -5.03 26.19 19.58
N THR A 144 -6.02 26.33 20.45
CA THR A 144 -7.07 27.36 20.35
C THR A 144 -6.53 28.78 20.40
N ARG A 145 -5.36 29.02 21.01
CA ARG A 145 -4.79 30.36 21.13
C ARG A 145 -4.44 30.94 19.76
N ILE A 146 -3.90 30.11 18.88
CA ILE A 146 -3.54 30.49 17.51
C ILE A 146 -4.82 30.80 16.70
N LEU A 147 -5.90 30.04 16.89
CA LEU A 147 -7.18 30.25 16.19
C LEU A 147 -7.86 31.57 16.56
N LEU A 148 -7.71 31.99 17.81
CA LEU A 148 -8.28 33.25 18.30
C LEU A 148 -7.55 34.48 17.75
N GLU A 149 -6.42 34.31 17.07
CA GLU A 149 -5.73 35.41 16.36
C GLU A 149 -6.52 35.92 15.15
N GLY A 150 -7.55 35.19 14.69
CA GLY A 150 -8.51 35.68 13.68
C GLY A 150 -7.88 36.02 12.32
N ARG A 151 -6.77 35.36 11.97
CA ARG A 151 -5.94 35.73 10.82
C ARG A 151 -6.66 35.61 9.47
N ASN A 152 -7.62 34.69 9.36
CA ASN A 152 -8.45 34.51 8.17
C ASN A 152 -9.24 35.78 7.77
N TYR A 153 -9.57 36.65 8.73
CA TYR A 153 -10.26 37.90 8.44
C TYR A 153 -9.42 38.83 7.56
N ARG A 154 -8.09 38.87 7.74
CA ARG A 154 -7.18 39.72 6.95
C ARG A 154 -7.15 39.34 5.47
N TRP A 155 -7.15 38.04 5.16
CA TRP A 155 -7.18 37.59 3.75
C TRP A 155 -8.53 37.87 3.10
N TRP A 156 -9.62 37.65 3.84
CA TRP A 156 -10.97 37.79 3.30
C TRP A 156 -11.42 39.25 3.16
N ALA A 157 -11.13 40.10 4.15
CA ALA A 157 -11.55 41.49 4.15
C ALA A 157 -10.62 42.38 3.31
N ASP A 158 -9.32 42.17 3.42
CA ASP A 158 -8.32 43.13 2.93
C ASP A 158 -7.49 42.60 1.76
N GLY A 159 -7.66 41.32 1.37
CA GLY A 159 -6.92 40.70 0.27
C GLY A 159 -5.40 40.66 0.49
N SER A 160 -4.95 40.73 1.74
CA SER A 160 -3.53 40.75 2.10
C SER A 160 -2.85 39.41 1.80
N ASP A 161 -1.57 39.47 1.40
CA ASP A 161 -0.75 38.28 1.17
C ASP A 161 -0.51 37.49 2.48
N PRO A 162 -0.39 36.16 2.42
CA PRO A 162 -0.12 35.34 3.59
C PRO A 162 1.27 35.58 4.21
N GLU A 163 1.33 35.70 5.54
CA GLU A 163 2.55 35.83 6.34
C GLU A 163 2.98 34.48 6.97
N ALA A 164 4.19 34.38 7.53
CA ALA A 164 4.69 33.12 8.11
C ALA A 164 3.80 32.54 9.24
N GLY A 165 3.14 33.39 10.05
CA GLY A 165 2.21 32.94 11.09
C GLY A 165 0.87 32.45 10.56
N ASP A 166 0.57 32.70 9.29
CA ASP A 166 -0.68 32.29 8.63
C ASP A 166 -0.68 30.79 8.33
N LEU A 167 0.49 30.22 8.04
CA LEU A 167 0.65 28.77 7.90
C LEU A 167 0.38 28.05 9.22
N ALA A 168 0.91 28.57 10.33
CA ALA A 168 0.65 28.02 11.66
C ALA A 168 -0.84 28.11 12.02
N PHE A 169 -1.48 29.24 11.71
CA PHE A 169 -2.92 29.39 11.86
C PHE A 169 -3.72 28.40 11.03
N MET A 170 -3.40 28.25 9.74
CA MET A 170 -4.08 27.31 8.84
C MET A 170 -3.96 25.87 9.33
N GLU A 171 -2.79 25.49 9.84
CA GLU A 171 -2.59 24.16 10.42
C GLU A 171 -3.46 23.94 11.66
N GLN A 172 -3.52 24.90 12.59
CA GLN A 172 -4.41 24.78 13.74
C GLN A 172 -5.88 24.82 13.35
N ALA A 173 -6.27 25.61 12.34
CA ALA A 173 -7.64 25.71 11.85
C ALA A 173 -8.09 24.40 11.21
N ARG A 174 -7.20 23.77 10.44
CA ARG A 174 -7.37 22.41 9.89
C ARG A 174 -7.63 21.41 11.02
N LEU A 175 -6.79 21.41 12.05
CA LEU A 175 -6.91 20.50 13.19
C LEU A 175 -8.20 20.74 14.00
N TYR A 176 -8.58 22.00 14.24
CA TYR A 176 -9.81 22.36 14.95
C TYR A 176 -11.08 21.99 14.21
N LEU A 177 -11.21 22.40 12.94
CA LEU A 177 -12.39 22.09 12.13
C LEU A 177 -12.63 20.59 12.08
N ALA A 178 -11.55 19.85 11.99
CA ALA A 178 -11.63 18.42 11.89
C ALA A 178 -11.89 17.76 13.27
N PHE A 179 -11.38 18.31 14.39
CA PHE A 179 -11.77 17.89 15.75
C PHE A 179 -13.26 18.12 16.04
N GLN A 180 -13.84 19.21 15.53
CA GLN A 180 -15.27 19.48 15.67
C GLN A 180 -16.15 18.46 14.92
N ASN A 181 -15.55 17.50 14.20
CA ASN A 181 -16.17 16.38 13.51
C ASN A 181 -17.51 16.75 12.85
N LEU A 182 -17.48 17.82 12.06
CA LEU A 182 -18.67 18.35 11.42
C LEU A 182 -19.20 17.46 10.29
N GLY A 183 -18.59 16.29 10.05
CA GLY A 183 -18.91 15.41 8.92
C GLY A 183 -18.60 16.05 7.55
N TRP A 184 -18.01 17.24 7.54
CA TRP A 184 -17.74 18.02 6.34
C TRP A 184 -16.26 17.90 6.01
N SER A 185 -15.97 17.23 4.91
CA SER A 185 -14.64 17.30 4.31
C SER A 185 -14.58 18.58 3.47
N PRO A 186 -13.48 19.35 3.54
CA PRO A 186 -13.37 20.56 2.75
C PRO A 186 -13.34 20.18 1.28
N ILE A 187 -14.47 20.39 0.61
CA ILE A 187 -14.61 20.25 -0.84
C ILE A 187 -14.67 21.68 -1.40
N PRO A 188 -13.80 22.05 -2.35
CA PRO A 188 -13.88 23.35 -3.01
C PRO A 188 -15.29 23.63 -3.54
N VAL A 189 -15.74 24.88 -3.46
CA VAL A 189 -17.06 25.28 -3.96
C VAL A 189 -17.17 24.96 -5.46
N GLY A 190 -18.21 24.22 -5.84
CA GLY A 190 -18.44 23.79 -7.22
C GLY A 190 -17.71 22.49 -7.63
N ALA A 191 -16.95 21.87 -6.73
CA ALA A 191 -16.34 20.56 -6.95
C ALA A 191 -17.27 19.40 -6.53
N VAL A 192 -17.01 18.22 -7.09
CA VAL A 192 -17.69 16.96 -6.75
C VAL A 192 -16.79 16.14 -5.83
N ASP A 193 -17.36 15.54 -4.78
CA ASP A 193 -16.63 14.60 -3.93
C ASP A 193 -16.36 13.29 -4.70
N GLY A 194 -15.10 13.06 -5.05
CA GLY A 194 -14.67 11.86 -5.76
C GLY A 194 -14.09 10.76 -4.87
N ARG A 195 -14.14 10.88 -3.53
CA ARG A 195 -13.40 9.98 -2.63
C ARG A 195 -13.85 8.53 -2.71
N GLU A 196 -15.15 8.27 -2.61
CA GLU A 196 -15.70 6.92 -2.68
C GLU A 196 -15.37 6.25 -4.03
N GLU A 197 -15.61 6.97 -5.13
CA GLU A 197 -15.26 6.50 -6.47
C GLU A 197 -13.76 6.22 -6.62
N SER A 198 -12.89 7.08 -6.06
CA SER A 198 -11.44 6.88 -6.12
C SER A 198 -11.01 5.61 -5.38
N LEU A 199 -11.69 5.27 -4.28
CA LEU A 199 -11.46 4.02 -3.54
C LEU A 199 -11.94 2.81 -4.34
N GLU A 200 -13.12 2.88 -4.97
CA GLU A 200 -13.60 1.81 -5.84
C GLU A 200 -12.65 1.55 -7.01
N ILE A 201 -12.16 2.62 -7.66
CA ILE A 201 -11.19 2.51 -8.75
C ILE A 201 -9.88 1.93 -8.23
N LEU A 202 -9.41 2.37 -7.06
CA LEU A 202 -8.20 1.85 -6.45
C LEU A 202 -8.34 0.35 -6.17
N GLU A 203 -9.45 -0.11 -5.59
CA GLU A 203 -9.74 -1.53 -5.37
C GLU A 203 -9.74 -2.32 -6.69
N GLN A 204 -10.28 -1.75 -7.78
CA GLN A 204 -10.23 -2.39 -9.10
C GLN A 204 -8.81 -2.48 -9.65
N VAL A 205 -8.00 -1.42 -9.49
CA VAL A 205 -6.61 -1.37 -9.97
C VAL A 205 -5.73 -2.35 -9.18
N THR A 206 -5.88 -2.39 -7.86
CA THR A 206 -5.08 -3.28 -7.00
C THR A 206 -5.66 -4.69 -6.90
N GLN A 207 -6.89 -4.91 -7.39
CA GLN A 207 -7.66 -6.15 -7.22
C GLN A 207 -7.93 -6.47 -5.75
N GLY A 208 -8.20 -5.43 -4.94
CA GLY A 208 -8.41 -5.53 -3.50
C GLY A 208 -7.15 -5.93 -2.71
N LYS A 209 -5.96 -5.59 -3.23
CA LYS A 209 -4.66 -5.78 -2.56
C LYS A 209 -4.17 -4.54 -1.86
#